data_AF-A0A0G0VNW9-F1
#
_entry.id   AF-A0A0G0VNW9-F1
#
_cell.length_a   1.000
_cell.length_b   1.000
_cell.length_c   1.000
_cell.angle_alpha   90.00
_cell.angle_beta   90.00
_cell.angle_gamma   90.00
#
_symmetry.space_group_name_H-M   'P 1'
#
loop_
_entity.id
_entity.type
_entity.pdbx_description
1 polymer ?
#
loop_
_entity_poly.entity_id
_entity_poly.type
_entity_poly.pdbx_seq_one_letter_code
_entity_poly.pdbx_strand_id
1 'polypeptide(L)'
;MRKGFGALFFIIAVFFIAAPFAFYITSIRSGPEVRGASTSGYPEGFSIVVNSSQGTWDLYQYGCADLDECRNSLFSGKKVSMTSGGATKSYTLPFAVAPDSQDIKYVKYFVKPGWGSAQRTFSVNSGKFTGVETTEFEPEGKRVNVLIVPVEAFTAPHFMAGSFSD
;
A
#
# COMPACT_ATOMS: atom_id res chain seq x y z
N MET A 1 -33.75 -28.82 -50.58
CA MET A 1 -33.13 -29.04 -49.25
C MET A 1 -32.54 -27.72 -48.75
N ARG A 2 -33.20 -27.02 -47.83
CA ARG A 2 -32.72 -25.76 -47.23
C ARG A 2 -33.10 -25.73 -45.74
N LYS A 3 -32.50 -26.62 -44.94
CA LYS A 3 -32.72 -26.69 -43.47
C LYS A 3 -31.44 -26.45 -42.65
N GLY A 4 -30.28 -26.28 -43.28
CA GLY A 4 -28.99 -26.14 -42.58
C GLY A 4 -28.56 -24.71 -42.22
N PHE A 5 -29.08 -23.68 -42.90
CA PHE A 5 -28.55 -22.32 -42.75
C PHE A 5 -29.11 -21.57 -41.52
N GLY A 6 -30.37 -21.84 -41.15
CA GLY A 6 -31.00 -21.22 -39.97
C GLY A 6 -30.47 -21.77 -38.64
N ALA A 7 -30.16 -23.07 -38.59
CA ALA A 7 -29.59 -23.69 -37.40
C ALA A 7 -28.19 -23.16 -37.10
N LEU A 8 -27.37 -22.95 -38.13
CA LEU A 8 -26.02 -22.40 -37.97
C LEU A 8 -26.05 -20.96 -37.42
N PHE A 9 -26.97 -20.13 -37.92
CA PHE A 9 -27.17 -18.76 -37.44
C PHE A 9 -27.61 -18.71 -35.98
N PHE A 10 -28.52 -19.61 -35.57
CA PHE A 10 -28.94 -19.72 -34.18
C PHE A 10 -27.79 -20.14 -33.24
N ILE A 11 -26.95 -21.08 -33.66
CA ILE A 11 -25.80 -21.51 -32.86
C ILE A 11 -24.79 -20.37 -32.68
N ILE A 12 -24.49 -19.64 -33.75
CA ILE A 12 -23.58 -18.48 -33.69
C ILE A 12 -24.19 -17.39 -32.79
N ALA A 13 -25.47 -17.06 -32.96
CA ALA A 13 -26.15 -16.04 -32.15
C ALA A 13 -26.16 -16.40 -30.66
N VAL A 14 -26.45 -17.65 -30.31
CA VAL A 14 -26.42 -18.13 -28.92
C VAL A 14 -25.01 -18.04 -28.34
N PHE A 15 -23.97 -18.36 -29.10
CA PHE A 15 -22.59 -18.27 -28.64
C PHE A 15 -22.17 -16.81 -28.33
N PHE A 16 -22.53 -15.87 -29.20
CA PHE A 16 -22.23 -14.44 -29.00
C PHE A 16 -23.04 -13.79 -27.89
N ILE A 17 -24.24 -14.27 -27.61
CA ILE A 17 -25.04 -13.81 -26.47
C ILE A 17 -24.51 -14.44 -25.18
N ALA A 18 -24.23 -15.74 -25.14
CA ALA A 18 -23.84 -16.45 -23.92
C ALA A 18 -22.40 -16.13 -23.45
N ALA A 19 -21.46 -15.89 -24.38
CA ALA A 19 -20.07 -15.60 -24.06
C ALA A 19 -19.87 -14.39 -23.11
N PRO A 20 -20.47 -13.20 -23.34
CA PRO A 20 -20.32 -12.07 -22.43
C PRO A 20 -20.96 -12.32 -21.06
N PHE A 21 -22.07 -13.06 -20.97
CA PHE A 21 -22.68 -13.41 -19.67
C PHE A 21 -21.83 -14.44 -18.91
N ALA A 22 -21.26 -15.43 -19.59
CA ALA A 22 -20.34 -16.39 -18.98
C ALA A 22 -19.08 -15.68 -18.45
N PHE A 23 -18.51 -14.76 -19.24
CA PHE A 23 -17.36 -13.96 -18.83
C PHE A 23 -17.70 -13.06 -17.62
N TYR A 24 -18.86 -12.39 -17.65
CA TYR A 24 -19.33 -11.54 -16.56
C TYR A 24 -19.57 -12.33 -15.25
N ILE A 25 -20.14 -13.53 -15.32
CA ILE A 25 -20.33 -14.37 -14.13
C ILE A 25 -18.99 -14.85 -13.55
N THR A 26 -17.99 -15.14 -14.40
CA THR A 26 -16.65 -15.50 -13.92
C THR A 26 -15.89 -14.33 -13.30
N SER A 27 -16.10 -13.10 -13.80
CA SER A 27 -15.47 -11.92 -13.22
C SER A 27 -16.06 -11.51 -11.88
N ILE A 28 -17.35 -11.76 -11.63
CA ILE A 28 -17.99 -11.47 -10.33
C ILE A 28 -17.49 -12.42 -9.22
N ARG A 29 -17.13 -13.66 -9.55
CA ARG A 29 -16.60 -14.64 -8.56
C ARG A 29 -15.12 -14.48 -8.27
N SER A 30 -14.40 -13.74 -9.10
CA SER A 30 -13.02 -13.39 -8.85
C SER A 30 -13.06 -12.12 -8.00
N GLY A 31 -12.66 -12.19 -6.73
CA GLY A 31 -12.45 -10.99 -5.92
C GLY A 31 -11.49 -10.02 -6.63
N PRO A 32 -11.34 -8.78 -6.12
CA PRO A 32 -10.44 -7.79 -6.71
C PRO A 32 -8.98 -8.19 -6.44
N GLU A 33 -8.52 -9.25 -7.07
CA GLU A 33 -7.12 -9.63 -7.18
C GLU A 33 -6.69 -9.28 -8.60
N VAL A 34 -6.03 -8.14 -8.70
CA VAL A 34 -5.28 -7.73 -9.88
C VAL A 34 -4.34 -8.87 -10.30
N ARG A 35 -4.65 -9.51 -11.43
CA ARG A 35 -3.81 -10.53 -12.08
C ARG A 35 -2.46 -9.90 -12.43
N GLY A 36 -1.47 -10.12 -11.57
CA GLY A 36 -0.13 -9.53 -11.70
C GLY A 36 0.61 -9.38 -10.37
N ALA A 37 -0.10 -9.34 -9.24
CA ALA A 37 0.53 -9.38 -7.92
C ALA A 37 0.53 -10.81 -7.38
N SER A 38 1.32 -11.70 -8.00
CA SER A 38 1.87 -12.80 -7.22
C SER A 38 2.76 -12.15 -6.17
N THR A 39 2.31 -12.09 -4.93
CA THR A 39 3.18 -11.85 -3.78
C THR A 39 4.18 -13.00 -3.75
N SER A 40 5.25 -12.87 -4.54
CA SER A 40 6.52 -13.51 -4.21
C SER A 40 6.85 -12.98 -2.83
N GLY A 41 6.47 -13.75 -1.80
CA GLY A 41 6.57 -13.34 -0.41
C GLY A 41 7.99 -12.90 -0.17
N TYR A 42 8.18 -11.62 0.12
CA TYR A 42 9.47 -11.10 0.52
C TYR A 42 9.89 -11.95 1.73
N PRO A 43 11.00 -12.70 1.64
CA PRO A 43 11.41 -13.58 2.75
C PRO A 43 11.87 -12.75 3.96
N GLU A 44 12.40 -11.56 3.68
CA GLU A 44 12.92 -10.62 4.65
C GLU A 44 12.30 -9.23 4.48
N GLY A 45 12.45 -8.41 5.49
CA GLY A 45 11.98 -7.03 5.54
C GLY A 45 10.61 -6.89 6.19
N PHE A 46 9.86 -5.89 5.77
CA PHE A 46 8.54 -5.66 6.33
C PHE A 46 7.58 -5.07 5.30
N SER A 47 6.31 -5.01 5.68
CA SER A 47 5.29 -4.29 4.92
C SER A 47 4.61 -3.22 5.76
N ILE A 48 4.22 -2.13 5.10
CA ILE A 48 3.30 -1.14 5.64
C ILE A 48 2.02 -1.21 4.83
N VAL A 49 0.88 -1.29 5.50
CA VAL A 49 -0.43 -1.30 4.86
C VAL A 49 -1.00 0.10 4.88
N VAL A 50 -1.54 0.57 3.76
CA VAL A 50 -2.31 1.82 3.69
C VAL A 50 -3.74 1.50 3.28
N ASN A 51 -4.68 1.85 4.15
CA ASN A 51 -6.12 1.78 3.92
C ASN A 51 -6.61 3.21 3.73
N SER A 52 -7.14 3.52 2.56
CA SER A 52 -7.69 4.85 2.28
C SER A 52 -9.07 4.74 1.67
N SER A 53 -10.06 5.27 2.36
CA SER A 53 -11.47 5.27 1.99
C SER A 53 -11.78 6.21 0.82
N GLN A 54 -10.96 7.25 0.61
CA GLN A 54 -11.21 8.27 -0.41
C GLN A 54 -9.94 9.03 -0.82
N GLY A 55 -9.94 9.59 -2.03
CA GLY A 55 -8.87 10.45 -2.52
C GLY A 55 -7.54 9.74 -2.77
N THR A 56 -6.51 10.55 -3.01
CA THR A 56 -5.12 10.12 -3.11
C THR A 56 -4.42 10.27 -1.77
N TRP A 57 -3.32 9.54 -1.58
CA TRP A 57 -2.47 9.58 -0.40
C TRP A 57 -1.01 9.49 -0.81
N ASP A 58 -0.15 10.07 0.02
CA ASP A 58 1.30 10.03 -0.13
C ASP A 58 1.93 9.47 1.15
N LEU A 59 2.58 8.31 1.05
CA LEU A 59 3.44 7.76 2.09
C LEU A 59 4.83 8.35 1.93
N TYR A 60 5.31 9.04 2.95
CA TYR A 60 6.66 9.61 2.99
C TYR A 60 7.60 8.71 3.78
N GLN A 61 8.86 8.64 3.33
CA GLN A 61 9.94 7.92 3.99
C GLN A 61 11.11 8.86 4.27
N TYR A 62 11.54 8.95 5.52
CA TYR A 62 12.71 9.73 5.94
C TYR A 62 13.64 8.85 6.78
N GLY A 63 14.93 8.84 6.47
CA GLY A 63 15.97 8.16 7.24
C GLY A 63 16.59 9.11 8.27
N CYS A 64 16.86 8.59 9.45
CA CYS A 64 17.44 9.30 10.58
C CYS A 64 18.70 8.58 11.08
N ALA A 65 19.68 9.33 11.55
CA ALA A 65 20.90 8.80 12.13
C ALA A 65 20.70 8.16 13.50
N ASP A 66 19.68 8.63 14.24
CA ASP A 66 19.26 8.10 15.52
C ASP A 66 17.78 8.38 15.80
N LEU A 67 17.30 7.88 16.93
CA LEU A 67 15.90 7.99 17.35
C LEU A 67 15.52 9.43 17.69
N ASP A 68 16.44 10.19 18.27
CA ASP A 68 16.20 11.58 18.69
C ASP A 68 16.05 12.49 17.47
N GLU A 69 16.87 12.31 16.44
CA GLU A 69 16.69 12.98 15.16
C GLU A 69 15.32 12.64 14.57
N CYS A 70 14.90 11.37 14.59
CA CYS A 70 13.60 10.93 14.07
C CYS A 70 12.41 11.57 14.81
N ARG A 71 12.56 11.82 16.11
CA ARG A 71 11.56 12.44 16.99
C ARG A 71 11.59 13.97 17.02
N ASN A 72 12.61 14.60 16.43
CA ASN A 72 12.77 16.05 16.49
C ASN A 72 11.66 16.80 15.72
N SER A 73 11.37 16.40 14.48
CA SER A 73 10.26 16.96 13.71
C SER A 73 9.74 15.99 12.66
N LEU A 74 8.60 16.27 12.04
CA LEU A 74 8.07 15.43 10.96
C LEU A 74 9.05 15.29 9.79
N PHE A 75 9.86 16.32 9.51
CA PHE A 75 10.74 16.40 8.34
C PHE A 75 12.24 16.37 8.66
N SER A 76 12.64 16.11 9.90
CA SER A 76 14.06 15.85 10.24
C SER A 76 14.61 14.60 9.55
N GLY A 77 15.92 14.52 9.37
CA GLY A 77 16.58 13.45 8.64
C GLY A 77 16.58 13.64 7.12
N LYS A 78 17.00 12.59 6.42
CA LYS A 78 17.14 12.57 4.95
C LYS A 78 15.90 11.98 4.31
N LYS A 79 15.25 12.72 3.41
CA LYS A 79 14.15 12.17 2.60
C LYS A 79 14.67 11.00 1.76
N VAL A 80 14.08 9.82 1.94
CA VAL A 80 14.46 8.60 1.20
C VAL A 80 13.57 8.44 -0.02
N SER A 81 12.25 8.45 0.18
CA SER A 81 11.30 8.23 -0.90
C SER A 81 9.93 8.79 -0.57
N MET A 82 9.04 8.74 -1.56
CA MET A 82 7.63 9.01 -1.40
C MET A 82 6.87 8.07 -2.35
N THR A 83 5.83 7.41 -1.85
CA THR A 83 4.98 6.53 -2.64
C THR A 83 3.55 7.03 -2.56
N SER A 84 2.96 7.28 -3.72
CA SER A 84 1.58 7.75 -3.82
C SER A 84 0.64 6.61 -4.17
N GLY A 85 -0.60 6.71 -3.72
CA GLY A 85 -1.67 5.81 -4.12
C GLY A 85 -3.04 6.49 -4.11
N GLY A 86 -4.05 5.71 -4.47
CA GLY A 86 -5.46 6.12 -4.48
C GLY A 86 -6.29 5.40 -3.43
N ALA A 87 -7.58 5.70 -3.40
CA ALA A 87 -8.55 5.04 -2.55
C ALA A 87 -8.50 3.52 -2.75
N THR A 88 -8.30 2.80 -1.65
CA THR A 88 -8.08 1.35 -1.63
C THR A 88 -8.40 0.80 -0.25
N LYS A 89 -9.04 -0.37 -0.22
CA LYS A 89 -9.35 -1.05 1.04
C LYS A 89 -8.10 -1.55 1.76
N SER A 90 -7.05 -1.87 0.99
CA SER A 90 -5.76 -2.31 1.51
C SER A 90 -4.71 -2.24 0.41
N TYR A 91 -3.67 -1.44 0.61
CA TYR A 91 -2.49 -1.40 -0.24
C TYR A 91 -1.26 -1.78 0.59
N THR A 92 -0.63 -2.89 0.26
CA THR A 92 0.54 -3.40 0.98
C THR A 92 1.82 -2.93 0.29
N LEU A 93 2.61 -2.11 0.97
CA LEU A 93 3.90 -1.61 0.50
C LEU A 93 5.04 -2.44 1.13
N PRO A 94 5.79 -3.22 0.33
CA PRO A 94 6.92 -3.98 0.82
C PRO A 94 8.20 -3.14 0.91
N PHE A 95 8.94 -3.35 2.00
CA PHE A 95 10.23 -2.73 2.29
C PHE A 95 11.25 -3.83 2.57
N ALA A 96 11.92 -4.30 1.52
CA ALA A 96 12.90 -5.38 1.59
C ALA A 96 14.35 -4.93 1.46
N VAL A 97 14.58 -3.64 1.16
CA VAL A 97 15.93 -3.08 0.99
C VAL A 97 16.04 -1.83 1.84
N ALA A 98 17.02 -1.82 2.73
CA ALA A 98 17.32 -0.66 3.56
C ALA A 98 17.79 0.54 2.70
N PRO A 99 17.56 1.78 3.12
CA PRO A 99 18.08 2.95 2.42
C PRO A 99 19.61 2.91 2.27
N ASP A 100 20.12 3.30 1.09
CA ASP A 100 21.56 3.27 0.75
C ASP A 100 22.33 4.44 1.38
N SER A 101 22.48 4.41 2.70
CA SER A 101 23.16 5.43 3.49
C SER A 101 23.61 4.81 4.82
N GLN A 102 24.91 4.63 5.02
CA GLN A 102 25.47 3.97 6.22
C GLN A 102 25.20 4.70 7.54
N ASP A 103 24.84 5.98 7.44
CA ASP A 103 24.47 6.84 8.56
C ASP A 103 23.03 6.64 9.02
N ILE A 104 22.14 6.05 8.22
CA ILE A 104 20.73 5.84 8.59
C ILE A 104 20.60 4.62 9.51
N LYS A 105 20.03 4.82 10.70
CA LYS A 105 19.71 3.76 11.67
C LYS A 105 18.22 3.54 11.86
N TYR A 106 17.41 4.56 11.59
CA TYR A 106 15.96 4.50 11.69
C TYR A 106 15.32 5.09 10.45
N VAL A 107 14.14 4.60 10.12
CA VAL A 107 13.32 5.12 9.03
C VAL A 107 11.95 5.45 9.57
N LYS A 108 11.53 6.70 9.42
CA LYS A 108 10.18 7.14 9.76
C LYS A 108 9.29 7.19 8.53
N TYR A 109 8.05 6.77 8.75
CA TYR A 109 7.00 6.63 7.76
C TYR A 109 5.77 7.39 8.21
N PHE A 110 5.15 8.16 7.32
CA PHE A 110 3.90 8.83 7.61
C PHE A 110 3.11 9.06 6.34
N VAL A 111 1.79 9.08 6.47
CA VAL A 111 0.87 9.27 5.33
C VAL A 111 0.23 10.65 5.42
N LYS A 112 0.22 11.36 4.30
CA LYS A 112 -0.57 12.60 4.13
C LYS A 112 -1.58 12.43 3.01
N PRO A 113 -2.69 13.19 3.03
CA PRO A 113 -3.56 13.32 1.87
C PRO A 113 -2.75 13.80 0.66
N GLY A 114 -2.92 13.11 -0.47
CA GLY A 114 -2.26 13.46 -1.71
C GLY A 114 -2.79 14.76 -2.32
N TRP A 115 -2.08 15.28 -3.31
CA TRP A 115 -2.43 16.57 -3.92
C TRP A 115 -3.87 16.55 -4.49
N GLY A 116 -4.64 17.60 -4.18
CA GLY A 116 -6.03 17.75 -4.60
C GLY A 116 -7.05 16.99 -3.75
N SER A 117 -6.61 16.20 -2.77
CA SER A 117 -7.50 15.46 -1.89
C SER A 117 -7.96 16.27 -0.67
N ALA A 118 -9.12 15.91 -0.13
CA ALA A 118 -9.62 16.46 1.12
C ALA A 118 -8.63 16.20 2.27
N GLN A 119 -8.47 17.20 3.13
CA GLN A 119 -7.64 17.10 4.33
C GLN A 119 -8.23 16.06 5.29
N ARG A 120 -7.38 15.16 5.77
CA ARG A 120 -7.72 14.08 6.70
C ARG A 120 -6.46 13.56 7.39
N THR A 121 -6.65 12.86 8.50
CA THR A 121 -5.58 12.31 9.33
C THR A 121 -5.56 10.81 9.18
N PHE A 122 -4.38 10.24 8.96
CA PHE A 122 -4.19 8.80 8.98
C PHE A 122 -3.81 8.37 10.40
N SER A 123 -4.62 7.51 10.99
CA SER A 123 -4.31 6.77 12.21
C SER A 123 -3.28 5.67 11.89
N VAL A 124 -2.43 5.32 12.86
CA VAL A 124 -1.41 4.27 12.70
C VAL A 124 -1.60 3.19 13.77
N ASN A 125 -1.59 1.92 13.33
CA ASN A 125 -1.44 0.78 14.22
C ASN A 125 -0.08 0.15 13.96
N SER A 126 0.78 0.05 14.98
CA SER A 126 2.08 -0.60 14.85
C SER A 126 1.98 -2.12 14.91
N GLY A 127 2.87 -2.78 14.16
CA GLY A 127 3.12 -4.20 14.26
C GLY A 127 3.98 -4.56 15.46
N LYS A 128 4.22 -5.86 15.64
CA LYS A 128 5.03 -6.39 16.73
C LYS A 128 6.45 -6.68 16.23
N PHE A 129 7.31 -5.67 16.22
CA PHE A 129 8.75 -5.82 16.02
C PHE A 129 9.51 -4.92 16.99
N THR A 130 10.61 -5.43 17.54
CA THR A 130 11.40 -4.72 18.54
C THR A 130 11.97 -3.43 17.95
N GLY A 131 11.74 -2.31 18.64
CA GLY A 131 12.21 -0.98 18.20
C GLY A 131 11.29 -0.27 17.21
N VAL A 132 10.21 -0.92 16.73
CA VAL A 132 9.14 -0.18 16.04
C VAL A 132 8.37 0.65 17.05
N GLU A 133 8.21 1.92 16.75
CA GLU A 133 7.48 2.86 17.60
C GLU A 133 6.59 3.79 16.79
N THR A 134 5.60 4.37 17.48
CA THR A 134 4.70 5.36 16.90
C THR A 134 4.85 6.67 17.64
N THR A 135 4.86 7.77 16.91
CA THR A 135 4.84 9.13 17.47
C THR A 135 3.84 9.99 16.71
N GLU A 136 3.41 11.08 17.34
CA GLU A 136 2.54 12.09 16.72
C GLU A 136 3.31 13.40 16.58
N PHE A 137 3.12 14.09 15.45
CA PHE A 137 3.55 15.47 15.27
C PHE A 137 2.35 16.34 14.91
N GLU A 138 2.45 17.64 15.21
CA GLU A 138 1.45 18.63 14.82
C GLU A 138 2.04 19.74 13.92
N PRO A 139 2.56 19.41 12.71
CA PRO A 139 2.96 20.44 11.76
C PRO A 139 1.76 21.31 11.37
N GLU A 140 1.91 22.63 11.47
CA GLU A 140 0.87 23.59 11.06
C GLU A 140 -0.50 23.35 11.75
N GLY A 141 -0.48 22.84 12.99
CA GLY A 141 -1.68 22.56 13.77
C GLY A 141 -2.47 21.33 13.31
N LYS A 142 -1.90 20.47 12.46
CA LYS A 142 -2.52 19.23 11.98
C LYS A 142 -1.78 18.03 12.51
N ARG A 143 -2.50 17.10 13.14
CA ARG A 143 -1.94 15.85 13.63
C ARG A 143 -1.50 14.95 12.48
N VAL A 144 -0.29 14.43 12.59
CA VAL A 144 0.30 13.44 11.68
C VAL A 144 0.91 12.34 12.52
N ASN A 145 0.36 11.13 12.36
CA ASN A 145 0.92 9.94 12.99
C ASN A 145 2.09 9.40 12.17
N VAL A 146 3.11 8.94 12.87
CA VAL A 146 4.36 8.46 12.30
C VAL A 146 4.69 7.10 12.86
N LEU A 147 5.14 6.20 12.00
CA LEU A 147 5.73 4.92 12.34
C LEU A 147 7.24 5.00 12.15
N ILE A 148 8.02 4.79 13.20
CA ILE A 148 9.48 4.73 13.16
C ILE A 148 9.88 3.27 13.21
N VAL A 149 10.72 2.85 12.26
CA VAL A 149 11.16 1.47 12.08
C VAL A 149 12.69 1.45 12.06
N PRO A 150 13.35 0.60 12.87
CA PRO A 150 14.80 0.48 12.89
C PRO A 150 15.30 -0.25 11.62
N VAL A 151 16.52 0.05 11.17
CA VAL A 151 17.07 -0.53 9.92
C VAL A 151 17.26 -2.06 10.02
N GLU A 152 17.41 -2.60 11.23
CA GLU A 152 17.45 -4.04 11.50
C GLU A 152 16.16 -4.76 11.07
N ALA A 153 15.04 -4.04 10.93
CA ALA A 153 13.80 -4.62 10.41
C ALA A 153 13.89 -5.06 8.95
N PHE A 154 14.81 -4.49 8.15
CA PHE A 154 14.94 -4.82 6.73
C PHE A 154 15.56 -6.20 6.49
N THR A 155 16.29 -6.74 7.47
CA THR A 155 16.92 -8.08 7.41
C THR A 155 16.20 -9.11 8.25
N ALA A 156 15.13 -8.72 8.94
CA ALA A 156 14.30 -9.61 9.74
C ALA A 156 13.39 -10.49 8.85
N PRO A 157 12.91 -11.65 9.35
CA PRO A 157 11.85 -12.40 8.68
C PRO A 157 10.63 -11.52 8.45
N HIS A 158 10.01 -11.65 7.28
CA HIS A 158 8.98 -10.71 6.86
C HIS A 158 7.82 -10.58 7.85
N PHE A 159 7.46 -9.34 8.17
CA PHE A 159 6.35 -8.99 9.05
C PHE A 159 5.62 -7.72 8.59
N MET A 160 4.44 -7.46 9.16
CA MET A 160 3.74 -6.19 8.96
C MET A 160 4.19 -5.19 10.04
N ALA A 161 4.88 -4.13 9.65
CA ALA A 161 5.40 -3.12 10.58
C ALA A 161 4.33 -2.14 11.06
N GLY A 162 3.30 -1.90 10.26
CA GLY A 162 2.14 -1.13 10.68
C GLY A 162 1.12 -0.94 9.59
N SER A 163 -0.03 -0.40 9.98
CA SER A 163 -1.12 -0.04 9.07
C SER A 163 -1.55 1.40 9.30
N PHE A 164 -1.64 2.18 8.22
CA PHE A 164 -2.24 3.51 8.21
C PHE A 164 -3.68 3.45 7.70
N SER A 165 -4.60 4.12 8.39
CA SER A 165 -6.02 4.19 8.02
C SER A 165 -6.60 5.59 8.22
N ASP A 166 -7.37 6.06 7.24
CA ASP A 166 -8.19 7.28 7.31
C ASP A 166 -9.66 7.02 7.69
#